data_AF-A0A392QN93-F1
#
_entry.id   AF-A0A392QN93-F1
#
_cell.length_a   1.000
_cell.length_b   1.000
_cell.length_c   1.000
_cell.angle_alpha   90.00
_cell.angle_beta   90.00
_cell.angle_gamma   90.00
#
_symmetry.space_group_name_H-M   'P 1'
#
loop_
_entity.id
_entity.type
_entity.pdbx_description
1 polymer ?
#
loop_
_entity_poly.entity_id
_entity_poly.type
_entity_poly.pdbx_seq_one_letter_code
_entity_poly.pdbx_strand_id
1 'polypeptide(L)' 'MEIYVDDEAKLTLHGLVQHYIKLKEEEKNRKLNDLLDALDFNQVVIFVKSVSRAAELDKLLVECNFPSICIHSGMSQEE' A
#
# COMPACT_ATOMS: atom_id res chain seq x y z
N MET A 1 -1.63 24.01 -13.23
CA MET A 1 -0.20 24.07 -13.59
C MET A 1 0.19 22.67 -14.01
N GLU A 2 0.28 22.42 -15.31
CA GLU A 2 0.73 21.13 -15.82
C GLU A 2 2.25 21.18 -15.89
N ILE A 3 2.90 20.47 -14.97
CA ILE A 3 4.35 20.29 -15.01
C ILE A 3 4.61 19.15 -15.97
N TYR A 4 5.06 19.48 -17.17
CA TYR A 4 5.68 18.51 -18.07
C TYR A 4 7.08 18.22 -17.50
N VAL A 5 7.22 17.08 -16.83
CA VAL A 5 8.54 16.60 -16.39
C VAL A 5 9.17 15.89 -17.58
N ASP A 6 10.10 16.59 -18.22
CA ASP A 6 10.94 16.06 -19.29
C ASP A 6 11.91 15.01 -18.74
N ASP A 7 12.01 13.90 -19.47
CA ASP A 7 12.95 12.77 -19.40
C ASP A 7 13.14 12.02 -18.06
N GLU A 8 12.40 10.92 -17.94
CA GLU A 8 12.84 9.59 -17.45
C GLU A 8 14.02 9.57 -16.45
N ALA A 9 13.87 10.21 -15.29
CA ALA A 9 14.63 9.81 -14.12
C ALA A 9 14.21 8.37 -13.77
N LYS A 10 14.89 7.38 -14.35
CA LYS A 10 14.61 5.95 -14.11
C LYS A 10 14.64 5.71 -12.61
N LEU A 11 13.50 5.36 -12.04
CA LEU A 11 13.42 4.91 -10.65
C LEU A 11 14.38 3.73 -10.49
N THR A 12 15.41 3.89 -9.65
CA THR A 12 16.38 2.83 -9.37
C THR A 12 16.02 2.15 -8.06
N LEU A 13 16.33 0.85 -7.97
CA LEU A 13 16.15 0.07 -6.74
C LEU A 13 17.41 0.09 -5.85
N HIS A 14 18.38 0.94 -6.17
CA HIS A 14 19.64 0.99 -5.45
C HIS A 14 19.41 1.48 -4.00
N GLY A 15 19.96 0.75 -3.04
CA GLY A 15 19.79 1.04 -1.62
C GLY A 15 18.46 0.57 -1.02
N LEU A 16 17.56 -0.03 -1.81
CA LEU A 16 16.32 -0.62 -1.29
C LEU A 16 16.53 -2.06 -0.85
N VAL A 17 16.15 -2.35 0.40
CA VAL A 17 16.06 -3.72 0.90
C VAL A 17 14.72 -4.32 0.47
N GLN A 18 14.78 -5.39 -0.31
CA GLN A 18 13.59 -6.03 -0.89
C GLN A 18 13.50 -7.49 -0.47
N HIS A 19 12.32 -7.89 -0.02
CA HIS A 19 12.00 -9.26 0.38
C HIS A 19 10.70 -9.70 -0.29
N TYR A 20 10.53 -11.01 -0.45
CA TYR A 20 9.27 -11.60 -0.89
C TYR A 20 8.91 -12.76 0.03
N ILE A 21 7.61 -13.03 0.13
CA ILE A 21 7.08 -14.17 0.86
C ILE A 21 6.07 -14.86 -0.05
N LYS A 22 6.21 -16.17 -0.23
CA LYS A 22 5.26 -16.98 -1.01
C LYS A 22 4.14 -17.47 -0.08
N LEU A 23 2.91 -17.07 -0.37
CA LEU A 23 1.71 -17.42 0.38
C LEU A 23 0.51 -17.52 -0.56
N LYS A 24 -0.54 -18.18 -0.08
CA LYS A 24 -1.85 -18.18 -0.75
C LYS A 24 -2.59 -16.88 -0.48
N GLU A 25 -3.62 -16.61 -1.27
CA GLU A 25 -4.35 -15.35 -1.22
C GLU A 25 -5.08 -15.16 0.12
N GLU A 26 -5.65 -16.25 0.65
CA GLU A 26 -6.36 -16.29 1.92
C GLU A 26 -5.46 -16.04 3.14
N GLU A 27 -4.14 -16.19 3.00
CA GLU A 27 -3.17 -16.00 4.08
C GLU A 27 -2.65 -14.56 4.17
N LYS A 28 -2.88 -13.74 3.13
CA LYS A 28 -2.30 -12.39 3.01
C LYS A 28 -2.69 -11.46 4.15
N ASN A 29 -3.98 -11.39 4.50
CA ASN A 29 -4.46 -10.45 5.51
C ASN A 29 -3.87 -10.74 6.88
N ARG A 30 -3.83 -12.03 7.26
CA ARG A 30 -3.19 -12.45 8.52
C ARG A 30 -1.71 -12.11 8.52
N LYS A 31 -1.00 -12.47 7.44
CA LYS A 31 0.44 -12.22 7.34
C LYS A 31 0.78 -10.72 7.32
N LEU A 32 -0.07 -9.90 6.71
CA LEU A 32 0.07 -8.44 6.70
C LEU A 32 -0.07 -7.88 8.12
N ASN A 33 -1.09 -8.29 8.89
CA ASN A 33 -1.23 -7.86 10.28
C ASN A 33 -0.02 -8.27 11.12
N ASP A 34 0.45 -9.52 11.00
CA ASP A 34 1.65 -9.98 11.69
C ASP A 34 2.89 -9.12 11.35
N LEU A 35 3.00 -8.59 10.13
CA LEU A 35 4.08 -7.71 9.71
C LEU A 35 3.91 -6.29 10.26
N LEU A 36 2.68 -5.77 10.29
CA LEU A 36 2.40 -4.46 10.85
C LEU A 36 2.63 -4.42 12.37
N ASP A 37 2.39 -5.53 13.08
CA ASP A 37 2.67 -5.64 14.52
C ASP A 37 4.16 -5.80 14.84
N ALA A 38 4.91 -6.47 13.95
CA ALA A 38 6.30 -6.84 14.21
C ALA A 38 7.34 -5.80 13.73
N LEU A 39 6.95 -4.89 12.83
CA LEU A 39 7.86 -3.94 12.21
C LEU A 39 7.65 -2.55 12.79
N ASP A 40 8.75 -1.90 13.18
CA ASP A 40 8.75 -0.48 13.50
C ASP A 40 8.76 0.33 12.20
N PHE A 41 7.74 1.18 12.01
CA PHE A 41 7.64 2.08 10.86
C PHE A 41 7.03 3.42 11.27
N ASN A 42 7.33 4.45 10.48
CA ASN A 42 6.63 5.74 10.60
C ASN A 42 5.35 5.75 9.77
N GLN A 43 5.42 5.26 8.52
CA GLN A 43 4.31 5.18 7.57
C GLN A 43 4.50 3.98 6.64
N VAL A 44 3.39 3.37 6.20
CA VAL A 44 3.37 2.21 5.31
C VAL A 44 2.47 2.51 4.11
N VAL A 45 2.92 2.10 2.92
CA VAL A 45 2.11 2.13 1.69
C VAL A 45 1.85 0.70 1.25
N ILE A 46 0.58 0.34 1.08
CA ILE A 46 0.15 -1.00 0.67
C ILE A 46 -0.55 -0.92 -0.69
N PHE A 47 0.06 -1.53 -1.70
CA PHE A 47 -0.50 -1.59 -3.04
C PHE A 47 -1.41 -2.82 -3.20
N VAL A 48 -2.59 -2.61 -3.75
CA VAL A 48 -3.58 -3.67 -4.04
C VAL A 48 -4.01 -3.63 -5.51
N LYS A 49 -4.51 -4.75 -6.01
CA LYS A 49 -4.82 -4.92 -7.44
C LYS A 49 -6.12 -4.25 -7.92
N SER A 50 -7.01 -3.80 -7.02
CA SER A 50 -8.31 -3.25 -7.40
C SER A 50 -8.89 -2.31 -6.35
N VAL A 51 -9.77 -1.40 -6.80
CA VAL A 51 -10.52 -0.45 -5.96
C VAL A 51 -11.25 -1.16 -4.82
N SER A 52 -12.00 -2.22 -5.13
CA SER A 52 -12.75 -2.98 -4.10
C SER A 52 -11.84 -3.57 -3.02
N ARG A 53 -10.62 -3.99 -3.37
CA ARG A 53 -9.67 -4.50 -2.37
C ARG A 53 -9.05 -3.40 -1.53
N ALA A 54 -8.90 -2.20 -2.09
CA ALA A 54 -8.39 -1.06 -1.36
C ALA A 54 -9.38 -0.67 -0.26
N ALA A 55 -10.66 -0.53 -0.62
CA ALA A 55 -11.73 -0.22 0.32
C ALA A 55 -11.90 -1.30 1.41
N GLU A 56 -11.87 -2.58 1.05
CA GLU A 56 -12.03 -3.67 2.03
C GLU A 56 -10.82 -3.77 2.99
N LEU A 57 -9.61 -3.58 2.47
CA LEU A 57 -8.40 -3.60 3.31
C LEU A 57 -8.39 -2.41 4.28
N ASP A 58 -8.75 -1.21 3.80
CA ASP A 58 -8.84 -0.01 4.64
C ASP A 58 -9.84 -0.20 5.79
N LYS A 59 -11.03 -0.74 5.47
CA LYS A 59 -12.02 -1.09 6.50
C LYS A 59 -11.45 -2.07 7.54
N LEU A 60 -10.76 -3.13 7.10
CA LEU A 60 -10.13 -4.11 7.99
C LEU A 60 -9.06 -3.47 8.87
N LEU A 61 -8.23 -2.59 8.32
CA LEU A 61 -7.17 -1.88 9.07
C LEU A 61 -7.78 -0.98 10.15
N VAL A 62 -8.81 -0.21 9.82
CA VAL A 62 -9.53 0.65 10.78
C VAL A 62 -10.20 -0.18 11.87
N GLU A 63 -10.83 -1.32 11.52
CA GLU A 63 -11.41 -2.26 12.50
C GLU A 63 -10.37 -2.86 13.45
N CYS A 64 -9.14 -3.05 12.97
CA CYS A 64 -7.99 -3.46 13.78
C CYS A 64 -7.28 -2.29 14.48
N ASN A 65 -7.89 -1.11 14.56
CA ASN A 65 -7.35 0.10 15.18
C ASN A 65 -6.06 0.63 14.54
N PHE A 66 -5.76 0.27 13.29
CA PHE A 66 -4.72 0.89 12.49
C PHE A 66 -5.31 2.09 11.74
N PRO A 67 -4.85 3.33 12.00
CA PRO A 67 -5.28 4.49 11.23
C PRO A 67 -4.82 4.34 9.79
N SER A 68 -5.76 4.23 8.85
CA SER A 68 -5.47 4.13 7.42
C SER A 68 -6.28 5.14 6.61
N ILE A 69 -5.77 5.43 5.41
CA ILE A 69 -6.43 6.23 4.38
C ILE A 69 -6.35 5.42 3.10
N CYS A 70 -7.48 5.29 2.41
CA CYS A 70 -7.56 4.59 1.14
C CYS A 70 -7.55 5.58 -0.03
N ILE A 71 -6.61 5.40 -0.97
CA ILE A 71 -6.58 6.13 -2.25
C ILE A 71 -6.75 5.13 -3.38
N HIS A 72 -7.72 5.38 -4.28
CA HIS A 72 -7.96 4.50 -5.42
C HIS A 72 -8.46 5.26 -6.66
N SER A 73 -8.37 4.64 -7.84
CA SER A 73 -8.68 5.25 -9.15
C SER A 73 -10.15 5.63 -9.40
N GLY A 74 -10.98 5.56 -8.37
CA GLY A 74 -12.41 5.89 -8.43
C GLY A 74 -12.75 7.15 -7.62
N MET A 75 -11.78 7.74 -6.94
CA MET A 75 -11.92 9.02 -6.25
C MET A 75 -11.89 10.17 -7.26
N SER A 76 -12.51 11.28 -6.90
CA SER A 76 -12.37 12.49 -7.70
C SER A 76 -10.94 13.01 -7.59
N GLN A 77 -10.45 13.71 -8.62
CA GLN A 77 -9.08 14.22 -8.64
C GLN A 77 -8.85 15.34 -7.61
N GLU A 78 -9.92 16.00 -7.15
CA GLU A 78 -9.86 17.09 -6.16
C GLU A 78 -9.76 16.58 -4.72
N GLU A 79 -9.98 15.27 -4.48
CA GLU A 79 -9.80 14.57 -3.21
C GLU A 79 -8.37 14.04 -3.04
#